data_AF-A0A1A3A114-F1
#
_entry.id   AF-A0A1A3A114-F1
#
_cell.length_a   1.000
_cell.length_b   1.000
_cell.length_c   1.000
_cell.angle_alpha   90.00
_cell.angle_beta   90.00
_cell.angle_gamma   90.00
#
_symmetry.space_group_name_H-M   'P 1'
#
loop_
_entity.id
_entity.type
_entity.pdbx_description
1 polymer ?
#
loop_
_entity_poly.entity_id
_entity_poly.type
_entity_poly.pdbx_seq_one_letter_code
_entity_poly.pdbx_strand_id
1 'polypeptide(L)'
;MRTLVLGGIRSGKSRWAEEAIATSLPPGQPVRYLAPRATGQSDADWADRIARHRDRRPAHWSTVETDDVTGQLRQSPGSPTLVDDLGGWLTGTLDRNNAWDGGSVAGPVDELLSAAGEFGSTLVLVSPEVGLTVVPATAAGRRFADELGSLNQRIAELCDRVVLVVAGQAVQLKPSGT
;
A
#
# COMPACT_ATOMS: atom_id res chain seq x y z
N MET A 1 6.55 -9.88 -10.57
CA MET A 1 5.07 -9.80 -10.57
C MET A 1 4.64 -8.73 -9.59
N ARG A 2 3.77 -7.81 -10.02
CA ARG A 2 3.22 -6.70 -9.24
C ARG A 2 1.73 -6.90 -9.03
N THR A 3 1.28 -6.84 -7.79
CA THR A 3 -0.13 -6.97 -7.44
C THR A 3 -0.60 -5.76 -6.64
N LEU A 4 -1.70 -5.13 -7.09
CA LEU A 4 -2.43 -4.14 -6.31
C LEU A 4 -3.61 -4.82 -5.61
N VAL A 5 -3.74 -4.60 -4.30
CA VAL A 5 -4.82 -5.10 -3.46
C VAL A 5 -5.61 -3.91 -2.91
N LEU A 6 -6.81 -3.71 -3.45
CA LEU A 6 -7.76 -2.69 -3.06
C LEU A 6 -8.75 -3.23 -2.03
N GLY A 7 -9.35 -2.33 -1.24
CA GLY A 7 -10.49 -2.70 -0.40
C GLY A 7 -10.85 -1.66 0.64
N GLY A 8 -12.09 -1.74 1.11
CA GLY A 8 -12.59 -0.87 2.17
C GLY A 8 -11.93 -1.09 3.54
N ILE A 9 -12.33 -0.28 4.51
CA ILE A 9 -11.90 -0.42 5.92
C ILE A 9 -12.37 -1.77 6.45
N ARG A 10 -11.46 -2.52 7.09
CA ARG A 10 -11.70 -3.87 7.64
C ARG A 10 -12.21 -4.89 6.61
N SER A 11 -11.93 -4.70 5.32
CA SER A 11 -12.34 -5.65 4.30
C SER A 11 -11.55 -6.96 4.29
N GLY A 12 -10.41 -7.02 4.99
CA GLY A 12 -9.50 -8.18 4.99
C GLY A 12 -8.35 -8.09 3.99
N LYS A 13 -8.20 -6.97 3.26
CA LYS A 13 -7.17 -6.77 2.22
C LYS A 13 -5.73 -7.08 2.67
N SER A 14 -5.34 -6.67 3.88
CA SER A 14 -4.00 -6.93 4.43
C SER A 14 -3.72 -8.42 4.64
N ARG A 15 -4.68 -9.17 5.21
CA ARG A 15 -4.54 -10.63 5.39
C ARG A 15 -4.44 -11.31 4.03
N TRP A 16 -5.32 -10.94 3.10
CA TRP A 16 -5.30 -11.51 1.76
C TRP A 16 -3.97 -11.24 1.04
N ALA A 17 -3.44 -10.02 1.15
CA ALA A 17 -2.14 -9.64 0.58
C ALA A 17 -0.98 -10.45 1.18
N GLU A 18 -0.98 -10.67 2.50
CA GLU A 18 0.02 -11.49 3.18
C GLU A 18 -0.01 -12.95 2.70
N GLU A 19 -1.20 -13.54 2.59
CA GLU A 19 -1.40 -14.90 2.07
C GLU A 19 -0.98 -14.99 0.59
N ALA A 20 -1.34 -14.00 -0.23
CA ALA A 20 -1.02 -13.96 -1.64
C ALA A 20 0.50 -13.90 -1.91
N ILE A 21 1.24 -13.03 -1.19
CA ILE A 21 2.69 -12.98 -1.38
C ILE A 21 3.37 -14.24 -0.85
N ALA A 22 2.94 -14.78 0.30
CA ALA A 22 3.53 -15.99 0.88
C ALA A 22 3.35 -17.23 -0.02
N THR A 23 2.19 -17.36 -0.66
CA THR A 23 1.89 -18.47 -1.58
C THR A 23 2.54 -18.33 -2.95
N SER A 24 2.89 -17.11 -3.36
CA SER A 24 3.58 -16.84 -4.64
C SER A 24 5.08 -17.12 -4.62
N LEU A 25 5.66 -17.38 -3.44
CA LEU A 25 7.09 -17.52 -3.23
C LEU A 25 7.44 -18.92 -2.73
N PRO A 26 8.71 -19.38 -2.92
CA PRO A 26 9.18 -20.60 -2.31
C PRO A 26 9.04 -20.58 -0.77
N PRO A 27 8.78 -21.73 -0.12
CA PRO A 27 8.70 -21.80 1.33
C PRO A 27 9.96 -21.24 2.01
N GLY A 28 9.77 -20.36 3.00
CA GLY A 28 10.85 -19.75 3.77
C GLY A 28 11.56 -18.58 3.09
N GLN A 29 11.15 -18.19 1.87
CA GLN A 29 11.67 -17.01 1.19
C GLN A 29 11.44 -15.75 2.05
N PRO A 30 12.49 -14.97 2.40
CA PRO A 30 12.32 -13.75 3.17
C PRO A 30 11.47 -12.70 2.45
N VAL A 31 10.58 -12.04 3.21
CA VAL A 31 9.67 -10.99 2.72
C VAL A 31 9.86 -9.72 3.54
N ARG A 32 9.94 -8.58 2.86
CA ARG A 32 9.96 -7.25 3.48
C ARG A 32 8.55 -6.68 3.55
N TYR A 33 8.07 -6.39 4.75
CA TYR A 33 6.83 -5.65 4.98
C TYR A 33 7.17 -4.18 5.24
N LEU A 34 6.73 -3.29 4.37
CA LEU A 34 6.84 -1.84 4.57
C LEU A 34 5.52 -1.32 5.16
N ALA A 35 5.62 -0.70 6.33
CA ALA A 35 4.52 -0.08 7.05
C ALA A 35 4.66 1.46 6.97
N PRO A 36 3.95 2.13 6.05
CA PRO A 36 3.98 3.58 5.96
C PRO A 36 3.35 4.19 7.21
N ARG A 37 4.07 5.12 7.85
CA ARG A 37 3.59 5.75 9.08
C ARG A 37 2.57 6.84 8.75
N ALA A 38 1.30 6.60 9.07
CA ALA A 38 0.27 7.64 8.99
C ALA A 38 0.47 8.63 10.15
N THR A 39 0.61 9.90 9.81
CA THR A 39 0.63 11.04 10.74
C THR A 39 -0.70 11.15 11.50
N GLY A 40 -0.63 11.40 12.81
CA GLY A 40 -1.82 11.65 13.64
C GLY A 40 -2.43 10.45 14.38
N GLN A 41 -1.93 9.22 14.19
CA GLN A 41 -2.21 8.12 15.14
C GLN A 41 -1.34 8.28 16.39
N SER A 42 -1.90 7.97 17.57
CA SER A 42 -1.09 7.89 18.78
C SER A 42 -0.03 6.80 18.59
N ASP A 43 1.20 7.06 19.05
CA ASP A 43 2.29 6.09 18.92
C ASP A 43 1.92 4.74 19.57
N ALA A 44 1.06 4.74 20.61
CA ALA A 44 0.58 3.54 21.29
C ALA A 44 -0.40 2.71 20.44
N ASP A 45 -1.42 3.33 19.83
CA ASP A 45 -2.40 2.62 18.98
C ASP A 45 -1.72 2.05 17.72
N TRP A 46 -0.77 2.81 17.18
CA TRP A 46 0.05 2.38 16.04
C TRP A 46 0.96 1.22 16.41
N ALA A 47 1.66 1.31 17.55
CA ALA A 47 2.53 0.24 18.05
C ALA A 47 1.76 -1.06 18.33
N ASP A 48 0.59 -0.98 18.96
CA ASP A 48 -0.27 -2.12 19.25
C ASP A 48 -0.75 -2.81 17.97
N ARG A 49 -1.15 -2.01 16.97
CA ARG A 49 -1.55 -2.52 15.66
C ARG A 49 -0.38 -3.26 15.02
N ILE A 50 0.81 -2.69 15.02
CA ILE A 50 2.01 -3.31 14.46
C ILE A 50 2.40 -4.59 15.21
N ALA A 51 2.35 -4.60 16.54
CA ALA A 51 2.66 -5.78 17.34
C ALA A 51 1.76 -6.97 16.98
N ARG A 52 0.44 -6.75 16.93
CA ARG A 52 -0.54 -7.77 16.52
C ARG A 52 -0.30 -8.28 15.09
N HIS A 53 0.17 -7.41 14.21
CA HIS A 53 0.51 -7.77 12.84
C HIS A 53 1.84 -8.53 12.73
N ARG A 54 2.84 -8.20 13.55
CA ARG A 54 4.12 -8.91 13.62
C ARG A 54 3.95 -10.34 14.15
N ASP A 55 3.17 -10.52 15.21
CA ASP A 55 2.96 -11.85 15.83
C ASP A 55 2.29 -12.86 14.90
N ARG A 56 1.54 -12.38 13.90
CA ARG A 56 0.88 -13.25 12.91
C ARG A 56 1.80 -13.67 11.76
N ARG A 57 2.93 -13.00 11.56
CA ARG A 57 3.81 -13.22 10.40
C ARG A 57 4.87 -14.28 10.71
N PRO A 58 5.26 -15.10 9.71
CA PRO A 58 6.37 -16.02 9.87
C PRO A 58 7.68 -15.32 10.24
N ALA A 59 8.56 -16.01 10.97
CA ALA A 59 9.85 -15.46 11.40
C ALA A 59 10.79 -14.99 10.27
N HIS A 60 10.56 -15.46 9.03
CA HIS A 60 11.33 -15.01 7.86
C HIS A 60 10.85 -13.66 7.28
N TRP A 61 9.85 -13.02 7.89
CA TRP A 61 9.37 -11.69 7.49
C TRP A 61 10.05 -10.61 8.33
N SER A 62 10.57 -9.58 7.65
CA SER A 62 11.05 -8.36 8.30
C SER A 62 10.02 -7.24 8.15
N THR A 63 9.73 -6.50 9.22
CA THR A 63 8.86 -5.32 9.15
C THR A 63 9.68 -4.05 9.30
N VAL A 64 9.58 -3.14 8.33
CA VAL A 64 10.22 -1.82 8.34
C VAL A 64 9.14 -0.76 8.39
N GLU A 65 9.15 0.04 9.44
CA GLU A 65 8.34 1.26 9.52
C GLU A 65 9.10 2.38 8.81
N THR A 66 8.43 3.08 7.91
CA THR A 66 9.09 4.09 7.07
C THR A 66 8.12 5.18 6.66
N ASP A 67 8.64 6.40 6.50
CA ASP A 67 7.98 7.50 5.82
C ASP A 67 8.42 7.65 4.35
N ASP A 68 9.47 6.93 3.95
CA ASP A 68 10.10 6.91 2.63
C ASP A 68 9.99 5.52 1.98
N VAL A 69 8.75 5.15 1.61
CA VAL A 69 8.46 3.92 0.87
C VAL A 69 9.27 3.86 -0.43
N THR A 70 9.37 4.99 -1.15
CA THR A 70 10.08 5.10 -2.43
C THR A 70 11.55 4.72 -2.30
N GLY A 71 12.26 5.30 -1.33
CA GLY A 71 13.65 4.95 -1.05
C GLY A 71 13.82 3.50 -0.62
N GLN A 72 12.91 2.97 0.21
CA GLN A 72 12.93 1.56 0.62
C GLN A 72 12.72 0.58 -0.56
N LEU A 73 11.92 0.95 -1.55
CA LEU A 73 11.77 0.15 -2.78
C LEU A 73 13.04 0.17 -3.61
N ARG A 74 13.66 1.34 -3.79
CA ARG A 74 14.92 1.52 -4.56
C ARG A 74 16.13 0.85 -3.90
N GLN A 75 16.20 0.82 -2.57
CA GLN A 75 17.32 0.23 -1.83
C GLN A 75 17.38 -1.30 -1.92
N SER A 76 16.24 -1.97 -2.14
CA SER A 76 16.18 -3.43 -2.15
C SER A 76 15.16 -3.94 -3.17
N PRO A 77 15.40 -3.72 -4.47
CA PRO A 77 14.48 -4.06 -5.55
C PRO A 77 14.39 -5.57 -5.80
N GLY A 78 15.38 -6.35 -5.36
CA GLY A 78 15.42 -7.81 -5.52
C GLY A 78 14.72 -8.60 -4.42
N SER A 79 14.31 -7.95 -3.32
CA SER A 79 13.69 -8.63 -2.17
C SER A 79 12.16 -8.52 -2.25
N PRO A 80 11.42 -9.66 -2.21
CA PRO A 80 9.96 -9.62 -2.24
C PRO A 80 9.39 -8.69 -1.17
N THR A 81 8.50 -7.79 -1.57
CA THR A 81 8.05 -6.70 -0.70
C THR A 81 6.54 -6.55 -0.72
N LEU A 82 5.96 -6.34 0.45
CA LEU A 82 4.56 -5.97 0.66
C LEU A 82 4.52 -4.58 1.30
N VAL A 83 3.83 -3.63 0.66
CA VAL A 83 3.59 -2.28 1.18
C VAL A 83 2.14 -2.18 1.66
N ASP A 84 1.91 -1.90 2.94
CA ASP A 84 0.56 -1.78 3.52
C ASP A 84 0.52 -0.62 4.54
N ASP A 85 -0.07 0.53 4.18
CA ASP A 85 -0.75 0.83 2.90
C ASP A 85 -0.38 2.17 2.26
N LEU A 86 -0.71 2.27 0.96
CA LEU A 86 -0.56 3.48 0.16
C LEU A 86 -1.40 4.65 0.66
N GLY A 87 -2.46 4.39 1.43
CA GLY A 87 -3.26 5.44 2.08
C GLY A 87 -2.44 6.16 3.15
N GLY A 88 -1.78 5.42 4.03
CA GLY A 88 -0.86 5.98 5.03
C GLY A 88 0.31 6.72 4.41
N TRP A 89 0.89 6.17 3.33
CA TRP A 89 1.93 6.84 2.56
C TRP A 89 1.45 8.17 1.96
N LEU A 90 0.25 8.19 1.36
CA LEU A 90 -0.30 9.39 0.74
C LEU A 90 -0.60 10.47 1.78
N THR A 91 -1.16 10.12 2.94
CA THR A 91 -1.37 11.07 4.05
C THR A 91 -0.06 11.73 4.48
N GLY A 92 0.99 10.93 4.72
CA GLY A 92 2.30 11.48 5.07
C GLY A 92 2.93 12.33 3.96
N THR A 93 2.66 11.98 2.70
CA THR A 93 3.10 12.76 1.53
C THR A 93 2.36 14.10 1.45
N LEU A 94 1.05 14.10 1.68
CA LEU A 94 0.25 15.33 1.71
C LEU A 94 0.73 16.30 2.80
N ASP A 95 1.06 15.79 3.99
CA ASP A 95 1.61 16.60 5.08
C ASP A 95 2.96 17.21 4.72
N ARG A 96 3.93 16.40 4.30
CA ARG A 96 5.29 16.87 4.00
C ARG A 96 5.34 17.91 2.89
N ASN A 97 4.38 17.87 1.97
CA ASN A 97 4.31 18.77 0.82
C ASN A 97 3.30 19.92 1.01
N ASN A 98 2.72 20.10 2.20
CA ASN A 98 1.66 21.07 2.47
C ASN A 98 0.53 21.01 1.43
N ALA A 99 0.17 19.80 1.01
CA ALA A 99 -0.67 19.53 -0.16
C ALA A 99 -2.16 19.31 0.17
N TRP A 100 -2.54 19.50 1.43
CA TRP A 100 -3.95 19.54 1.85
C TRP A 100 -4.69 20.75 1.27
N ASP A 101 -4.02 21.90 1.18
CA ASP A 101 -4.64 23.20 0.83
C ASP A 101 -4.05 23.87 -0.42
N GLY A 102 -3.29 23.14 -1.25
CA GLY A 102 -2.81 23.67 -2.55
C GLY A 102 -1.42 23.23 -2.99
N GLY A 103 -0.64 22.59 -2.13
CA GLY A 103 0.59 21.90 -2.53
C GLY A 103 0.33 20.70 -3.47
N SER A 104 1.38 20.21 -4.10
CA SER A 104 1.32 19.10 -5.05
C SER A 104 1.98 17.84 -4.50
N VAL A 105 1.41 16.68 -4.82
CA VAL A 105 2.01 15.36 -4.56
C VAL A 105 2.52 14.69 -5.83
N ALA A 106 2.46 15.38 -6.98
CA ALA A 106 2.81 14.80 -8.28
C ALA A 106 4.24 14.24 -8.32
N GLY A 107 5.24 15.01 -7.87
CA GLY A 107 6.63 14.55 -7.81
C GLY A 107 6.82 13.27 -6.98
N PRO A 108 6.42 13.27 -5.68
CA PRO A 108 6.49 12.06 -4.85
C PRO A 108 5.73 10.86 -5.42
N VAL A 109 4.57 11.08 -6.06
CA VAL A 109 3.80 10.01 -6.73
C VAL A 109 4.58 9.47 -7.93
N ASP A 110 5.14 10.33 -8.77
CA ASP A 110 5.92 9.92 -9.94
C ASP A 110 7.16 9.11 -9.53
N GLU A 111 7.82 9.51 -8.45
CA GLU A 111 8.97 8.77 -7.90
C GLU A 111 8.56 7.40 -7.36
N LEU A 112 7.43 7.29 -6.64
CA LEU A 112 6.89 6.01 -6.17
C LEU A 112 6.56 5.10 -7.35
N LEU A 113 5.93 5.64 -8.39
CA LEU A 113 5.57 4.90 -9.60
C LEU A 113 6.81 4.38 -10.35
N SER A 114 7.85 5.20 -10.49
CA SER A 114 9.15 4.76 -11.04
C SER A 114 9.75 3.64 -10.19
N ALA A 115 9.84 3.82 -8.87
CA ALA A 115 10.40 2.81 -7.97
C ALA A 115 9.63 1.47 -8.01
N ALA A 116 8.29 1.53 -8.05
CA ALA A 116 7.45 0.34 -8.21
C ALA A 116 7.63 -0.29 -9.60
N GLY A 117 7.66 0.52 -10.67
CA GLY A 117 7.83 0.08 -12.06
C GLY A 117 9.17 -0.57 -12.35
N GLU A 118 10.23 -0.17 -11.65
CA GLU A 118 11.59 -0.72 -11.77
C GLU A 118 11.85 -1.89 -10.80
N PHE A 119 10.92 -2.18 -9.89
CA PHE A 119 11.09 -3.20 -8.85
C PHE A 119 11.37 -4.61 -9.44
N GLY A 120 12.51 -5.20 -9.09
CA GLY A 120 13.01 -6.43 -9.71
C GLY A 120 12.43 -7.74 -9.18
N SER A 121 11.56 -7.69 -8.16
CA SER A 121 11.04 -8.87 -7.46
C SER A 121 9.51 -8.85 -7.33
N THR A 122 8.95 -9.77 -6.55
CA THR A 122 7.52 -9.76 -6.24
C THR A 122 7.17 -8.54 -5.39
N LEU A 123 6.21 -7.74 -5.86
CA LEU A 123 5.73 -6.54 -5.16
C LEU A 123 4.23 -6.62 -4.97
N VAL A 124 3.77 -6.50 -3.73
CA VAL A 124 2.36 -6.38 -3.38
C VAL A 124 2.11 -5.02 -2.75
N LEU A 125 1.19 -4.25 -3.32
CA LEU A 125 0.81 -2.92 -2.87
C LEU A 125 -0.62 -3.00 -2.35
N VAL A 126 -0.82 -2.65 -1.08
CA VAL A 126 -2.14 -2.57 -0.48
C VAL A 126 -2.57 -1.11 -0.46
N SER A 127 -3.81 -0.84 -0.88
CA SER A 127 -4.37 0.50 -0.86
C SER A 127 -5.84 0.47 -0.44
N PRO A 128 -6.30 1.45 0.37
CA PRO A 128 -7.72 1.58 0.63
C PRO A 128 -8.49 1.98 -0.64
N GLU A 129 -9.71 1.46 -0.78
CA GLU A 129 -10.68 1.95 -1.74
C GLU A 129 -11.72 2.80 -1.01
N VAL A 130 -11.73 4.11 -1.29
CA VAL A 130 -12.57 5.11 -0.60
C VAL A 130 -13.62 5.75 -1.51
N GLY A 131 -13.50 5.57 -2.83
CA GLY A 131 -14.40 6.18 -3.82
C GLY A 131 -15.78 5.55 -3.89
N LEU A 132 -15.99 4.39 -3.26
CA LEU A 132 -17.28 3.70 -3.16
C LEU A 132 -18.16 4.22 -2.00
N THR A 133 -17.97 5.48 -1.62
CA THR A 133 -18.67 6.14 -0.50
C THR A 133 -19.28 7.47 -0.95
N VAL A 134 -20.03 8.13 -0.07
CA VAL A 134 -20.52 9.50 -0.34
C VAL A 134 -19.35 10.48 -0.41
N VAL A 135 -19.53 11.56 -1.17
CA VAL A 135 -18.54 12.64 -1.27
C VAL A 135 -18.19 13.15 0.14
N PRO A 136 -16.90 13.21 0.52
CA PRO A 136 -16.50 13.69 1.84
C PRO A 136 -16.99 15.12 2.10
N ALA A 137 -17.46 15.37 3.33
CA ALA A 137 -17.98 16.68 3.73
C ALA A 137 -16.88 17.76 3.83
N THR A 138 -15.65 17.35 4.17
CA THR A 138 -14.51 18.26 4.37
C THR A 138 -13.68 18.40 3.09
N ALA A 139 -13.04 19.57 2.92
CA ALA A 139 -12.11 19.79 1.81
C ALA A 139 -10.94 18.81 1.83
N ALA A 140 -10.34 18.58 3.00
CA ALA A 140 -9.27 17.60 3.19
C ALA A 140 -9.70 16.17 2.83
N GLY A 141 -10.93 15.78 3.19
CA GLY A 141 -11.47 14.47 2.83
C GLY A 141 -11.62 14.30 1.31
N ARG A 142 -12.14 15.31 0.62
CA ARG A 142 -12.25 15.31 -0.85
C ARG A 142 -10.86 15.25 -1.50
N ARG A 143 -9.93 16.08 -1.03
CA ARG A 143 -8.53 16.11 -1.48
C ARG A 143 -7.88 14.73 -1.38
N PHE A 144 -8.00 14.07 -0.23
CA PHE A 144 -7.46 12.73 -0.04
C PHE A 144 -8.11 11.70 -0.97
N ALA A 145 -9.44 11.72 -1.10
CA ALA A 145 -10.17 10.77 -1.94
C ALA A 145 -9.78 10.90 -3.42
N ASP A 146 -9.67 12.14 -3.92
CA ASP A 146 -9.29 12.42 -5.31
C ASP A 146 -7.84 11.98 -5.60
N GLU A 147 -6.90 12.34 -4.73
CA GLU A 147 -5.49 11.98 -4.88
C GLU A 147 -5.26 10.47 -4.74
N LEU A 148 -5.94 9.81 -3.80
CA LEU A 148 -5.86 8.36 -3.64
C LEU A 148 -6.47 7.62 -4.82
N GLY A 149 -7.60 8.09 -5.35
CA GLY A 149 -8.23 7.54 -6.54
C GLY A 149 -7.33 7.66 -7.78
N SER A 150 -6.66 8.81 -7.94
CA SER A 150 -5.66 9.01 -9.00
C SER A 150 -4.45 8.09 -8.83
N LEU A 151 -3.88 8.00 -7.62
CA LEU A 151 -2.79 7.09 -7.30
C LEU A 151 -3.15 5.62 -7.58
N ASN A 152 -4.32 5.17 -7.13
CA ASN A 152 -4.80 3.81 -7.31
C ASN A 152 -4.90 3.43 -8.80
N GLN A 153 -5.40 4.34 -9.64
CA GLN A 153 -5.46 4.13 -11.09
C GLN A 153 -4.06 3.94 -11.69
N ARG A 154 -3.13 4.85 -11.37
CA ARG A 154 -1.75 4.80 -11.89
C ARG A 154 -1.00 3.55 -11.42
N ILE A 155 -1.20 3.12 -10.17
CA ILE A 155 -0.61 1.88 -9.64
C ILE A 155 -1.26 0.65 -10.29
N ALA A 156 -2.57 0.67 -10.54
CA ALA A 156 -3.28 -0.41 -11.21
C ALA A 156 -2.79 -0.64 -12.64
N GLU A 157 -2.47 0.43 -13.37
CA GLU A 157 -1.86 0.38 -14.70
C GLU A 157 -0.51 -0.35 -14.67
N LEU A 158 0.35 -0.03 -13.70
CA LEU A 158 1.67 -0.65 -13.52
C LEU A 158 1.62 -2.10 -13.04
N CYS A 159 0.54 -2.51 -12.38
CA CYS A 159 0.44 -3.83 -11.76
C CYS A 159 -0.01 -4.91 -12.75
N ASP A 160 0.60 -6.09 -12.67
CA ASP A 160 0.22 -7.25 -13.49
C ASP A 160 -1.15 -7.79 -13.08
N ARG A 161 -1.49 -7.65 -11.78
CA ARG A 161 -2.73 -8.14 -11.18
C ARG A 161 -3.36 -7.06 -10.29
N VAL A 162 -4.68 -6.94 -10.34
CA VAL A 162 -5.45 -6.05 -9.46
C VAL A 162 -6.60 -6.82 -8.84
N VAL A 163 -6.76 -6.73 -7.52
CA VAL A 163 -7.79 -7.41 -6.75
C VAL A 163 -8.50 -6.42 -5.84
N LEU A 164 -9.83 -6.50 -5.78
CA LEU A 164 -10.65 -5.82 -4.78
C LEU A 164 -11.07 -6.84 -3.72
N VAL A 165 -10.78 -6.56 -2.46
CA VAL A 165 -11.16 -7.43 -1.34
C VAL A 165 -12.37 -6.86 -0.61
N VAL A 166 -13.43 -7.66 -0.50
CA VAL A 166 -14.71 -7.34 0.16
C VAL A 166 -15.08 -8.46 1.13
N ALA A 167 -15.26 -8.16 2.41
CA ALA A 167 -15.60 -9.16 3.44
C ALA A 167 -14.67 -10.39 3.47
N GLY A 168 -13.38 -10.18 3.22
CA GLY A 168 -12.34 -11.21 3.13
C GLY A 168 -12.28 -11.95 1.80
N GLN A 169 -13.20 -11.67 0.88
CA GLN A 169 -13.28 -12.32 -0.43
C GLN A 169 -12.63 -11.46 -1.51
N ALA A 170 -11.81 -12.08 -2.35
CA ALA A 170 -11.13 -11.42 -3.45
C ALA A 170 -11.97 -11.44 -4.73
N VAL A 171 -12.18 -10.27 -5.31
CA VAL A 171 -12.72 -10.06 -6.66
C VAL A 171 -11.57 -9.62 -7.56
N GLN A 172 -11.26 -10.42 -8.57
CA GLN A 172 -10.20 -10.09 -9.50
C GLN A 172 -10.68 -9.02 -10.49
N LEU A 173 -10.02 -7.86 -10.51
CA LEU A 173 -10.32 -6.75 -11.42
C LEU A 173 -9.44 -6.79 -12.68
N LYS A 174 -8.17 -7.15 -12.52
CA LYS A 174 -7.21 -7.36 -13.61
C LYS A 174 -6.55 -8.74 -13.46
N PRO A 175 -6.71 -9.64 -14.44
CA PRO A 175 -6.04 -10.93 -14.42
C PRO A 175 -4.54 -10.81 -14.69
N SER A 176 -3.75 -11.74 -14.14
CA SER A 176 -2.32 -11.83 -14.44
C SER A 176 -2.15 -12.28 -15.90
N GLY A 177 -1.79 -11.36 -16.80
CA GLY A 177 -1.47 -11.66 -18.20
C GLY A 177 -2.63 -11.57 -19.19
N THR A 178 -2.57 -10.55 -20.05
CA THR A 178 -2.82 -10.65 -21.50
C THR A 178 -1.55 -10.25 -22.20
#